data_AF-K2KQR9-F1
#
_entry.id   AF-K2KQR9-F1
#
_cell.length_a   1.000
_cell.length_b   1.000
_cell.length_c   1.000
_cell.angle_alpha   90.00
_cell.angle_beta   90.00
_cell.angle_gamma   90.00
#
_symmetry.space_group_name_H-M   'P 1'
#
loop_
_entity.id
_entity.type
_entity.pdbx_description
1 polymer ?
#
loop_
_entity_poly.entity_id
_entity_poly.type
_entity_poly.pdbx_seq_one_letter_code
_entity_poly.pdbx_strand_id
1 'polypeptide(L)' 'MTKLAPSLEQVLHQLTAAEDEQQLQLPSGWGQGRALFGGLTVAVVIEHLRRAVAAQQALRSLSVSFVAPAV' A
#
# COMPACT_ATOMS: atom_id res chain seq x y z
N MET A 1 -16.23 22.49 -5.61
CA MET A 1 -16.20 21.07 -5.98
C MET A 1 -15.08 20.41 -5.19
N THR A 2 -15.40 19.60 -4.19
CA THR A 2 -14.37 18.98 -3.33
C THR A 2 -13.64 17.91 -4.13
N LYS A 3 -12.32 18.04 -4.27
CA LYS A 3 -11.49 17.03 -4.95
C LYS A 3 -11.51 15.75 -4.10
N LEU A 4 -12.08 14.67 -4.63
CA LEU A 4 -12.09 13.37 -3.97
C LEU A 4 -10.66 12.86 -3.81
N ALA A 5 -10.38 12.19 -2.69
CA ALA A 5 -9.09 11.52 -2.48
C ALA A 5 -8.90 10.42 -3.55
N PRO A 6 -7.65 10.14 -3.98
CA PRO A 6 -7.36 9.04 -4.88
C PRO A 6 -7.92 7.70 -4.38
N SER A 7 -8.37 6.85 -5.31
CA SER A 7 -8.79 5.48 -5.02
C SER A 7 -7.58 4.56 -4.78
N LEU A 8 -7.83 3.39 -4.17
CA LEU A 8 -6.77 2.40 -3.91
C LEU A 8 -6.05 2.02 -5.21
N GLU A 9 -6.80 1.70 -6.25
CA GLU A 9 -6.28 1.35 -7.56
C GLU A 9 -5.34 2.44 -8.13
N GLN A 10 -5.71 3.72 -8.01
CA GLN A 10 -4.86 4.84 -8.43
C GLN A 10 -3.54 4.92 -7.68
N VAL A 11 -3.52 4.56 -6.39
CA VAL A 11 -2.29 4.47 -5.60
C VAL A 11 -1.44 3.27 -6.03
N LEU A 12 -2.06 2.10 -6.25
CA LEU A 12 -1.35 0.90 -6.69
C LEU A 12 -0.70 1.06 -8.07
N HIS A 13 -1.23 1.92 -8.93
CA HIS A 13 -0.60 2.28 -10.21
C HIS A 13 0.75 3.01 -10.06
N GLN A 14 1.07 3.56 -8.89
CA GLN A 14 2.39 4.15 -8.63
C GLN A 14 3.48 3.07 -8.49
N LEU A 15 3.11 1.81 -8.22
CA LEU A 15 4.06 0.70 -8.07
C LEU A 15 4.60 0.23 -9.41
N THR A 16 5.92 0.11 -9.49
CA THR A 16 6.67 -0.47 -10.60
C THR A 16 7.22 -1.84 -10.22
N ALA A 17 7.47 -2.70 -11.21
CA ALA A 17 7.86 -4.09 -10.96
C ALA A 17 9.38 -4.31 -10.85
N ALA A 18 10.21 -3.27 -11.02
CA ALA A 18 11.64 -3.42 -11.28
C ALA A 18 12.55 -2.92 -10.15
N GLU A 19 12.00 -2.40 -9.06
CA GLU A 19 12.79 -1.84 -7.97
C GLU A 19 12.47 -2.54 -6.65
N ASP A 20 13.51 -2.82 -5.85
CA ASP A 20 13.35 -3.42 -4.52
C ASP A 20 12.68 -2.46 -3.53
N GLU A 21 12.91 -1.15 -3.71
CA GLU A 21 12.32 -0.08 -2.93
C GLU A 21 11.32 0.72 -3.77
N GLN A 22 10.19 1.10 -3.17
CA GLN A 22 9.16 1.92 -3.80
C GLN A 22 8.77 3.07 -2.89
N GLN A 23 8.67 4.27 -3.45
CA GLN A 23 8.18 5.44 -2.76
C GLN A 23 6.78 5.78 -3.28
N LEU A 24 5.79 5.78 -2.40
CA LEU A 24 4.39 6.08 -2.74
C LEU A 24 3.88 7.30 -2.00
N GLN A 25 3.02 8.04 -2.68
CA GLN A 25 2.27 9.14 -2.08
C GLN A 25 0.89 8.63 -1.68
N LEU A 26 0.67 8.53 -0.37
CA LEU A 26 -0.60 8.05 0.18
C LEU A 26 -1.56 9.23 0.38
N PRO A 27 -2.86 9.06 0.08
CA PRO A 27 -3.85 10.11 0.29
C PRO A 27 -4.01 10.48 1.76
N SER A 28 -3.99 11.78 2.07
CA SER A 28 -4.28 12.29 3.42
C SER A 28 -5.68 11.91 3.92
N GLY A 29 -6.64 11.67 3.01
CA GLY A 29 -8.00 11.23 3.33
C GLY A 29 -8.14 9.77 3.77
N TRP A 30 -7.07 8.98 3.74
CA TRP A 30 -7.07 7.58 4.21
C TRP A 30 -6.65 7.44 5.69
N GLY A 31 -6.30 8.57 6.32
CA GLY A 31 -5.98 8.62 7.75
C GLY A 31 -7.22 8.53 8.63
N GLN A 32 -7.10 7.82 9.75
CA GLN A 32 -8.02 7.92 10.88
C GLN A 32 -7.25 8.49 12.08
N GLY A 33 -7.45 9.77 12.40
CA GLY A 33 -6.71 10.45 13.45
C GLY A 33 -5.23 10.63 13.07
N ARG A 34 -4.33 9.91 13.77
CA ARG A 34 -2.87 10.07 13.64
C ARG A 34 -2.18 8.98 12.82
N ALA A 35 -2.93 8.09 12.17
CA ALA A 35 -2.37 6.99 11.40
C ALA A 35 -3.25 6.68 10.19
N LEU A 36 -2.61 6.18 9.13
CA LEU A 36 -3.30 5.54 8.01
C LEU A 36 -3.97 4.24 8.44
N PHE A 37 -5.06 3.89 7.75
CA PHE A 37 -5.71 2.61 7.97
C PHE A 37 -4.77 1.45 7.63
N GLY A 38 -4.45 0.62 8.62
CA GLY A 38 -3.45 -0.44 8.48
C GLY A 38 -3.72 -1.40 7.32
N GLY A 39 -4.99 -1.72 7.03
CA GLY A 39 -5.35 -2.57 5.90
C GLY A 39 -5.00 -1.98 4.53
N LEU A 40 -5.08 -0.66 4.37
CA LEU A 40 -4.69 0.02 3.12
C LEU A 40 -3.16 0.04 2.99
N THR A 41 -2.44 0.27 4.10
CA THR A 41 -0.98 0.16 4.13
C THR A 41 -0.52 -1.25 3.72
N VAL A 42 -1.15 -2.29 4.26
CA VAL A 42 -0.83 -3.68 3.94
C VAL A 42 -1.18 -4.03 2.49
N ALA A 43 -2.29 -3.50 1.95
CA ALA A 43 -2.66 -3.73 0.55
C ALA A 43 -1.57 -3.23 -0.42
N VAL A 44 -0.99 -2.07 -0.16
CA VAL A 44 0.14 -1.53 -0.95
C VAL A 44 1.37 -2.43 -0.84
N VAL A 45 1.73 -2.87 0.38
CA VAL A 45 2.88 -3.76 0.60
C VAL A 45 2.70 -5.10 -0.12
N ILE A 46 1.51 -5.70 -0.06
CA ILE A 46 1.22 -6.95 -0.77
C ILE A 46 1.31 -6.76 -2.28
N GLU A 47 0.79 -5.66 -2.82
CA GLU A 47 0.88 -5.40 -4.25
C GLU A 47 2.33 -5.22 -4.71
N HIS A 48 3.17 -4.55 -3.92
CA HIS A 48 4.62 -4.46 -4.17
C HIS A 48 5.26 -5.85 -4.24
N LEU A 49 5.00 -6.70 -3.22
CA LEU A 49 5.51 -8.07 -3.18
C LEU A 49 5.02 -8.92 -4.36
N ARG A 50 3.76 -8.77 -4.77
CA ARG A 50 3.19 -9.51 -5.91
C ARG A 50 3.81 -9.12 -7.25
N ARG A 51 4.32 -7.89 -7.38
CA ARG A 51 5.04 -7.44 -8.58
C ARG A 51 6.49 -7.91 -8.60
N ALA A 52 7.10 -8.06 -7.44
CA ALA A 52 8.47 -8.56 -7.29
C ALA A 52 8.57 -10.10 -7.37
N VAL A 53 7.53 -10.84 -6.97
CA VAL A 53 7.53 -12.31 -6.90
C VAL A 53 6.82 -12.94 -8.10
N ALA A 54 7.31 -14.09 -8.58
CA ALA A 54 6.68 -14.83 -9.68
C ALA A 54 5.19 -15.16 -9.40
N ALA A 55 4.34 -14.92 -10.41
CA ALA A 55 2.88 -14.92 -10.33
C ALA A 55 2.19 -16.21 -9.79
N GLN A 56 2.92 -17.29 -9.55
CA GLN A 56 2.38 -18.59 -9.12
C GLN A 56 2.41 -18.83 -7.61
N GLN A 57 2.91 -17.88 -6.80
CA GLN A 57 2.94 -18.06 -5.35
C GLN A 57 1.67 -17.51 -4.67
N ALA A 58 0.83 -18.42 -4.15
CA ALA A 58 -0.33 -18.05 -3.36
C ALA A 58 0.09 -17.64 -1.94
N LEU A 59 -0.26 -16.42 -1.53
CA LEU A 59 -0.11 -15.94 -0.15
C LEU A 59 -1.08 -16.69 0.77
N ARG A 60 -0.55 -17.44 1.75
CA ARG A 60 -1.36 -18.26 2.68
C ARG A 60 -1.53 -17.61 4.06
N SER A 61 -0.50 -16.93 4.53
CA SER A 61 -0.49 -16.20 5.78
C SER A 61 0.41 -14.98 5.66
N LEU A 62 0.05 -13.93 6.38
CA LEU A 62 0.82 -12.70 6.47
C LEU A 62 0.76 -12.22 7.93
N SER A 63 1.91 -11.90 8.50
CA SER A 63 2.00 -11.19 9.77
C SER A 63 2.67 -9.85 9.52
N VAL A 64 2.06 -8.77 9.99
CA VAL A 64 2.57 -7.41 9.83
C VAL A 64 2.68 -6.77 11.20
N SER A 65 3.88 -6.31 11.54
CA SER A 65 4.15 -5.56 12.76
C SER A 65 4.36 -4.10 12.41
N PHE A 66 3.44 -3.23 12.86
CA PHE A 66 3.57 -1.79 12.70
C PHE A 66 4.46 -1.23 13.81
N VAL A 67 5.63 -0.69 13.44
CA VAL A 67 6.61 -0.14 14.39
C VAL A 67 6.34 1.32 14.77
N ALA A 68 5.63 2.05 13.91
CA ALA A 68 5.23 3.45 14.11
C ALA A 68 3.99 3.77 13.24
N PRO A 69 3.27 4.87 13.53
CA PRO A 69 2.21 5.36 12.65
C PRO A 69 2.74 5.65 11.25
N ALA A 70 2.12 5.09 10.22
CA ALA A 70 2.32 5.51 8.84
C ALA A 70 1.50 6.79 8.61
N VAL A 71 2.17 7.90 8.34
CA VAL A 71 1.62 9.24 8.08
C VAL A 71 2.28 9.90 6.89
#